data_AF-X1JC93-F1
#
_entry.id   AF-X1JC93-F1
#
_cell.length_a   1.000
_cell.length_b   1.000
_cell.length_c   1.000
_cell.angle_alpha   90.00
_cell.angle_beta   90.00
_cell.angle_gamma   90.00
#
_symmetry.space_group_name_H-M   'P 1'
#
loop_
_entity.id
_entity.type
_entity.pdbx_description
1 polymer ?
#
loop_
_entity_poly.entity_id
_entity_poly.type
_entity_poly.pdbx_seq_one_letter_code
_entity_poly.pdbx_strand_id
1 'polypeptide(L)'
;KVDQIQYIIDYLSQAGHSRRAQAITWMPTADPQTDDPPCLQRLWCRLVAGDAGQLSLNMNTHWRSRDLYKAWFMNVYAITDLQRMIAEGISKKINQPVTVGRYVDISDSLHIYGSYFAEAAAEVEKMRKSPFTERAWQSTHPAFEMMTQEAREKLAQDPDCYAKPGRRDA
;
A
#
# COMPACT_ATOMS: atom_id res chain seq x y z
N LYS A 1 17.39 12.89 2.72
CA LYS A 1 16.26 11.98 2.39
C LYS A 1 16.46 10.69 3.19
N VAL A 2 15.44 10.22 3.91
CA VAL A 2 15.53 8.95 4.67
C VAL A 2 14.86 7.86 3.84
N ASP A 3 15.59 6.81 3.49
CA ASP A 3 15.01 5.64 2.83
C ASP A 3 14.41 4.70 3.88
N GLN A 4 13.13 4.92 4.18
CA GLN A 4 12.43 4.17 5.22
C GLN A 4 12.18 2.71 4.83
N ILE A 5 12.11 2.39 3.53
CA ILE A 5 11.89 1.03 3.05
C ILE A 5 13.19 0.22 3.19
N GLN A 6 14.32 0.79 2.76
CA GLN A 6 15.63 0.17 2.96
C GLN A 6 15.93 -0.01 4.46
N TYR A 7 15.58 0.98 5.30
CA TYR A 7 15.65 0.84 6.76
C TYR A 7 14.87 -0.37 7.27
N ILE A 8 13.62 -0.56 6.84
CA ILE A 8 12.80 -1.73 7.25
C ILE A 8 13.49 -3.03 6.83
N ILE A 9 13.98 -3.11 5.59
CA ILE A 9 14.68 -4.30 5.08
C ILE A 9 15.91 -4.60 5.93
N ASP A 10 16.80 -3.63 6.08
CA ASP A 10 18.06 -3.82 6.82
C ASP A 10 17.81 -4.18 8.28
N TYR A 11 16.83 -3.53 8.91
CA TYR A 11 16.53 -3.72 10.31
C TYR A 11 15.89 -5.09 10.58
N LEU A 12 14.94 -5.53 9.76
CA LEU A 12 14.32 -6.85 9.91
C LEU A 12 15.25 -7.99 9.49
N SER A 13 16.21 -7.77 8.59
CA SER A 13 17.26 -8.74 8.31
C SER A 13 18.19 -8.98 9.50
N GLN A 14 18.38 -7.99 10.37
CA GLN A 14 19.19 -8.13 11.60
C GLN A 14 18.36 -8.61 12.78
N ALA A 15 17.12 -8.13 12.91
CA ALA A 15 16.25 -8.39 14.06
C ALA A 15 14.79 -8.61 13.63
N GLY A 16 14.53 -9.75 12.98
CA GLY A 16 13.20 -10.08 12.40
C GLY A 16 12.02 -10.05 13.38
N HIS A 17 12.27 -10.32 14.65
CA HIS A 17 11.25 -10.30 15.70
C HIS A 17 10.92 -8.88 16.22
N SER A 18 11.68 -7.87 15.79
CA SER A 18 11.55 -6.50 16.28
C SER A 18 10.15 -5.93 16.03
N ARG A 19 9.74 -5.03 16.92
CA ARG A 19 8.43 -4.33 16.88
C ARG A 19 8.56 -2.91 16.33
N ARG A 20 9.76 -2.51 15.89
CA ARG A 20 10.11 -1.11 15.55
C ARG A 20 10.31 -0.85 14.06
N ALA A 21 10.14 -1.86 13.20
CA ALA A 21 10.22 -1.67 11.76
C ALA A 21 8.96 -0.96 11.26
N GLN A 22 9.07 0.33 10.98
CA GLN A 22 7.97 1.16 10.52
C GLN A 22 8.47 2.25 9.57
N ALA A 23 7.56 2.73 8.73
CA ALA A 23 7.74 3.91 7.89
C ALA A 23 6.52 4.81 8.03
N ILE A 24 6.71 6.12 7.93
CA ILE A 24 5.64 7.12 7.98
C ILE A 24 5.66 8.00 6.74
N THR A 25 4.50 8.50 6.38
CA THR A 25 4.30 9.46 5.28
C THR A 25 3.95 10.84 5.82
N TRP A 26 3.32 10.90 7.00
CA TRP A 26 2.94 12.15 7.63
C TRP A 26 4.15 12.95 8.14
N MET A 27 4.25 14.19 7.72
CA MET A 27 5.26 15.18 8.09
C MET A 27 4.58 16.33 8.83
N PRO A 28 4.66 16.40 10.18
CA PRO A 28 3.98 17.44 10.97
C PRO A 28 4.33 18.88 10.56
N THR A 29 5.52 19.09 9.99
CA THR A 29 5.99 20.41 9.57
C THR A 29 5.53 20.82 8.17
N ALA A 30 4.84 19.94 7.43
CA ALA A 30 4.45 20.19 6.04
C ALA A 30 2.98 19.86 5.79
N ASP A 31 2.54 18.66 6.16
CA ASP A 31 1.24 18.13 5.75
C ASP A 31 0.00 18.84 6.35
N PRO A 32 0.02 19.41 7.57
CA PRO A 32 -1.14 20.16 8.07
C PRO A 32 -1.54 21.36 7.20
N GLN A 33 -0.62 21.86 6.36
CA GLN A 33 -0.83 23.05 5.53
C GLN A 33 -1.18 22.71 4.07
N THR A 34 -1.30 21.43 3.71
CA THR A 34 -1.58 21.00 2.34
C THR A 34 -3.05 20.66 2.13
N ASP A 35 -3.54 20.90 0.91
CA ASP A 35 -4.91 20.53 0.50
C ASP A 35 -5.08 19.02 0.30
N ASP A 36 -3.98 18.34 -0.07
CA ASP A 36 -3.94 16.90 -0.34
C ASP A 36 -2.90 16.20 0.58
N PRO A 37 -3.11 16.15 1.92
CA PRO A 37 -2.19 15.46 2.80
C PRO A 37 -2.18 13.95 2.50
N PRO A 38 -1.11 13.21 2.86
CA PRO A 38 -1.05 11.78 2.56
C PRO A 38 -2.20 11.04 3.26
N CYS A 39 -2.87 10.11 2.56
CA CYS A 39 -3.94 9.28 3.16
C CYS A 39 -3.36 8.14 3.99
N LEU A 40 -2.39 7.40 3.42
CA LEU A 40 -1.52 6.49 4.17
C LEU A 40 -0.77 7.33 5.21
N GLN A 41 -0.68 6.85 6.45
CA GLN A 41 0.04 7.51 7.55
C GLN A 41 1.28 6.72 7.95
N ARG A 42 1.14 5.40 8.04
CA ARG A 42 2.17 4.51 8.57
C ARG A 42 2.11 3.12 7.95
N LEU A 43 3.29 2.57 7.70
CA LEU A 43 3.55 1.15 7.48
C LEU A 43 4.22 0.59 8.73
N TRP A 44 3.83 -0.60 9.16
CA TRP A 44 4.50 -1.36 10.21
C TRP A 44 4.71 -2.79 9.73
N CYS A 45 5.92 -3.30 9.88
CA CYS A 45 6.33 -4.59 9.35
C CYS A 45 6.91 -5.48 10.46
N ARG A 46 6.71 -6.80 10.35
CA ARG A 46 7.33 -7.78 11.25
C ARG A 46 7.47 -9.13 10.58
N LEU A 47 8.59 -9.81 10.81
CA LEU A 47 8.71 -11.22 10.43
C LEU A 47 8.04 -12.10 11.47
N VAL A 48 7.27 -13.07 11.00
CA VAL A 48 6.67 -14.10 11.84
C VAL A 48 7.14 -15.46 11.35
N ALA A 49 7.72 -16.22 12.28
CA ALA A 49 8.08 -17.61 12.05
C ALA A 49 6.84 -18.49 12.19
N GLY A 50 6.63 -19.39 11.23
CA GLY A 50 5.70 -20.50 11.38
C GLY A 50 6.36 -21.72 12.00
N ASP A 51 5.57 -22.77 12.22
CA ASP A 51 5.96 -23.95 13.01
C ASP A 51 7.18 -24.71 12.47
N ALA A 52 7.40 -24.68 11.16
CA ALA A 52 8.54 -25.32 10.50
C ALA A 52 9.70 -24.34 10.19
N GLY A 53 9.72 -23.17 10.84
CA GLY A 53 10.77 -22.17 10.69
C GLY A 53 10.65 -21.30 9.43
N GLN A 54 9.58 -21.44 8.65
CA GLN A 54 9.28 -20.55 7.53
C GLN A 54 9.03 -19.13 8.03
N LEU A 55 9.60 -18.13 7.35
CA LEU A 55 9.40 -16.73 7.70
C LEU A 55 8.38 -16.10 6.76
N SER A 56 7.45 -15.35 7.34
CA SER A 56 6.51 -14.52 6.59
C SER A 56 6.62 -13.07 7.02
N LEU A 57 6.63 -12.15 6.05
CA LEU A 57 6.58 -10.72 6.32
C LEU A 57 5.13 -10.29 6.49
N ASN A 58 4.73 -9.99 7.72
CA ASN A 58 3.44 -9.39 8.01
C ASN A 58 3.53 -7.87 7.98
N MET A 59 2.49 -7.21 7.46
CA MET A 59 2.45 -5.77 7.31
C MET A 59 1.10 -5.19 7.72
N ASN A 60 1.13 -4.11 8.50
CA ASN A 60 -0.04 -3.30 8.82
C ASN A 60 0.14 -1.91 8.20
N THR A 61 -0.93 -1.37 7.63
CA THR A 61 -1.03 0.03 7.21
C THR A 61 -2.03 0.78 8.06
N HIS A 62 -1.78 2.07 8.26
CA HIS A 62 -2.70 2.99 8.90
C HIS A 62 -3.08 4.11 7.94
N TRP A 63 -4.36 4.35 7.76
CA TRP A 63 -4.92 5.32 6.82
C TRP A 63 -5.85 6.27 7.55
N ARG A 64 -5.60 7.59 7.45
CA ARG A 64 -6.49 8.60 8.04
C ARG A 64 -7.81 8.74 7.26
N SER A 65 -7.78 8.40 5.98
CA SER A 65 -8.88 8.56 5.03
C SER A 65 -8.78 7.49 3.93
N ARG A 66 -9.89 6.83 3.62
CA ARG A 66 -9.93 5.68 2.72
C ARG A 66 -11.17 5.69 1.84
N ASP A 67 -11.02 6.10 0.58
CA ASP A 67 -12.04 5.93 -0.46
C ASP A 67 -12.12 4.45 -0.83
N LEU A 68 -13.15 3.78 -0.32
CA LEU A 68 -13.38 2.36 -0.50
C LEU A 68 -13.70 2.00 -1.96
N TYR A 69 -14.30 2.92 -2.73
CA TYR A 69 -14.86 2.58 -4.02
C TYR A 69 -13.84 2.75 -5.16
N LYS A 70 -13.17 3.90 -5.25
CA LYS A 70 -12.28 4.18 -6.39
C LYS A 70 -10.80 3.98 -6.10
N ALA A 71 -10.34 4.24 -4.87
CA ALA A 71 -8.91 4.23 -4.55
C ALA A 71 -8.43 2.95 -3.88
N TRP A 72 -9.27 2.35 -3.02
CA TRP A 72 -8.88 1.27 -2.13
C TRP A 72 -8.19 0.11 -2.85
N PHE A 73 -8.80 -0.42 -3.92
CA PHE A 73 -8.27 -1.61 -4.60
C PHE A 73 -6.88 -1.35 -5.20
N MET A 74 -6.70 -0.22 -5.91
CA MET A 74 -5.40 0.17 -6.48
C MET A 74 -4.34 0.34 -5.40
N ASN A 75 -4.69 0.96 -4.27
CA ASN A 75 -3.77 1.11 -3.16
C ASN A 75 -3.41 -0.24 -2.53
N VAL A 76 -4.37 -1.17 -2.39
CA VAL A 76 -4.08 -2.51 -1.88
C VAL A 76 -3.09 -3.23 -2.81
N TYR A 77 -3.26 -3.17 -4.13
CA TYR A 77 -2.29 -3.74 -5.07
C TYR A 77 -0.88 -3.15 -4.87
N ALA A 78 -0.76 -1.82 -4.86
CA ALA A 78 0.54 -1.16 -4.71
C ALA A 78 1.21 -1.52 -3.38
N ILE A 79 0.42 -1.60 -2.30
CA ILE A 79 0.93 -1.86 -0.96
C ILE A 79 1.31 -3.33 -0.78
N THR A 80 0.53 -4.29 -1.29
CA THR A 80 0.90 -5.70 -1.21
C THR A 80 2.07 -6.05 -2.14
N ASP A 81 2.23 -5.33 -3.26
CA ASP A 81 3.45 -5.44 -4.07
C ASP A 81 4.67 -4.86 -3.35
N LEU A 82 4.53 -3.73 -2.65
CA LEU A 82 5.57 -3.20 -1.77
C LEU A 82 5.93 -4.21 -0.65
N GLN A 83 4.94 -4.88 -0.07
CA GLN A 83 5.16 -5.95 0.91
C GLN A 83 5.99 -7.09 0.31
N ARG A 84 5.67 -7.52 -0.91
CA ARG A 84 6.44 -8.53 -1.64
C ARG A 84 7.88 -8.07 -1.86
N MET A 85 8.09 -6.84 -2.30
CA MET A 85 9.43 -6.27 -2.49
C MET A 85 10.26 -6.23 -1.20
N ILE A 86 9.65 -5.85 -0.08
CA ILE A 86 10.33 -5.86 1.24
C ILE A 86 10.68 -7.29 1.65
N ALA A 87 9.75 -8.24 1.47
CA ALA A 87 9.99 -9.64 1.80
C ALA A 87 11.15 -10.23 0.99
N GLU A 88 11.19 -9.95 -0.33
CA GLU A 88 12.28 -10.34 -1.22
C GLU A 88 13.62 -9.70 -0.82
N GLY A 89 13.61 -8.41 -0.47
CA GLY A 89 14.79 -7.70 0.01
C GLY A 89 15.38 -8.34 1.26
N ILE A 90 14.52 -8.65 2.25
CA ILE A 90 14.93 -9.33 3.48
C ILE A 90 15.46 -10.73 3.15
N SER A 91 14.70 -11.51 2.37
CA SER A 91 15.03 -12.88 1.95
C SER A 91 16.44 -12.96 1.37
N LYS A 92 16.78 -12.05 0.44
CA LYS A 92 18.12 -11.95 -0.15
C LYS A 92 19.20 -11.66 0.89
N LYS A 93 18.96 -10.76 1.84
CA LYS A 93 19.96 -10.38 2.85
C LYS A 93 20.23 -11.46 3.89
N ILE A 94 19.22 -12.25 4.26
CA ILE A 94 19.37 -13.33 5.26
C ILE A 94 19.64 -14.70 4.62
N ASN A 95 19.65 -14.78 3.28
CA ASN A 95 19.82 -16.03 2.51
C ASN A 95 18.84 -17.13 2.94
N GLN A 96 17.59 -16.77 3.19
CA GLN A 96 16.51 -17.66 3.60
C GLN A 96 15.19 -17.18 2.99
N PRO A 97 14.32 -18.09 2.48
CA PRO A 97 13.01 -17.70 1.98
C PRO A 97 12.18 -16.93 3.00
N VAL A 98 11.67 -15.77 2.60
CA VAL A 98 10.65 -14.99 3.32
C VAL A 98 9.44 -14.83 2.41
N THR A 99 8.30 -15.35 2.83
CA THR A 99 7.04 -15.25 2.08
C THR A 99 6.28 -13.97 2.42
N VAL A 100 5.35 -13.58 1.56
CA VAL A 100 4.37 -12.54 1.87
C VAL A 100 3.40 -13.08 2.91
N GLY A 101 3.33 -12.42 4.07
CA GLY A 101 2.41 -12.75 5.14
C GLY A 101 1.13 -11.92 5.11
N ARG A 102 0.42 -11.92 6.23
CA ARG A 102 -0.81 -11.15 6.46
C ARG A 102 -0.59 -9.66 6.22
N TYR A 103 -1.47 -9.09 5.41
CA TYR A 103 -1.67 -7.65 5.26
C TYR A 103 -2.88 -7.20 6.08
N VAL A 104 -2.77 -6.08 6.79
CA VAL A 104 -3.91 -5.41 7.45
C VAL A 104 -3.98 -3.95 7.05
N ASP A 105 -5.18 -3.53 6.65
CA ASP A 105 -5.55 -2.15 6.35
C ASP A 105 -6.35 -1.59 7.53
N ILE A 106 -5.73 -0.70 8.31
CA ILE A 106 -6.38 -0.01 9.44
C ILE A 106 -6.76 1.38 8.94
N SER A 107 -8.05 1.66 8.90
CA SER A 107 -8.59 2.92 8.37
C SER A 107 -9.40 3.66 9.44
N ASP A 108 -9.07 4.93 9.67
CA ASP A 108 -9.80 5.79 10.62
C ASP A 108 -11.14 6.24 10.03
N SER A 109 -11.16 6.57 8.73
CA SER A 109 -12.35 6.94 7.98
C SER A 109 -12.45 6.16 6.68
N LEU A 110 -13.10 5.00 6.73
CA LEU A 110 -13.48 4.20 5.56
C LEU A 110 -14.82 4.69 5.02
N HIS A 111 -14.84 5.17 3.78
CA HIS A 111 -16.02 5.83 3.22
C HIS A 111 -16.24 5.55 1.74
N ILE A 112 -17.48 5.78 1.31
CA ILE A 112 -17.89 5.87 -0.09
C ILE A 112 -18.46 7.28 -0.27
N TYR A 113 -17.99 8.02 -1.27
CA TYR A 113 -18.53 9.35 -1.55
C TYR A 113 -19.97 9.26 -2.05
N GLY A 114 -20.82 10.19 -1.62
CA GLY A 114 -22.22 10.26 -2.05
C GLY A 114 -22.40 10.33 -3.57
N SER A 115 -21.45 10.97 -4.26
CA SER A 115 -21.40 11.04 -5.73
C SER A 115 -21.23 9.69 -6.42
N TYR A 116 -20.87 8.62 -5.69
CA TYR A 116 -20.63 7.28 -6.25
C TYR A 116 -21.76 6.30 -5.90
N PHE A 117 -22.82 6.76 -5.22
CA PHE A 117 -23.83 5.85 -4.65
C PHE A 117 -24.60 5.07 -5.71
N ALA A 118 -24.89 5.67 -6.87
CA ALA A 118 -25.57 4.99 -7.95
C ALA A 118 -24.71 3.84 -8.51
N GLU A 119 -23.43 4.08 -8.74
CA GLU A 119 -22.49 3.09 -9.24
C GLU A 119 -22.18 2.01 -8.18
N ALA A 120 -21.99 2.41 -6.93
CA ALA A 120 -21.76 1.49 -5.82
C ALA A 120 -22.95 0.56 -5.60
N ALA A 121 -24.19 1.04 -5.73
CA ALA A 121 -25.39 0.21 -5.60
C ALA A 121 -25.43 -0.91 -6.65
N ALA A 122 -25.06 -0.63 -7.90
CA ALA A 122 -24.97 -1.64 -8.95
C ALA A 122 -23.90 -2.70 -8.64
N GLU A 123 -22.75 -2.31 -8.10
CA GLU A 123 -21.71 -3.24 -7.68
C GLU A 123 -22.16 -4.12 -6.50
N VAL A 124 -22.93 -3.58 -5.55
CA VAL A 124 -23.52 -4.37 -4.45
C VAL A 124 -24.44 -5.46 -4.99
N GLU A 125 -25.27 -5.15 -5.99
CA GLU A 125 -26.15 -6.15 -6.59
C GLU A 125 -25.38 -7.23 -7.35
N LYS A 126 -24.27 -6.89 -8.00
CA LYS A 126 -23.35 -7.89 -8.58
C LYS A 126 -22.73 -8.77 -7.49
N MET A 127 -22.30 -8.17 -6.38
CA MET A 127 -21.70 -8.90 -5.24
C MET A 127 -22.62 -9.96 -4.65
N ARG A 128 -23.94 -9.74 -4.65
CA ARG A 128 -24.92 -10.72 -4.17
C ARG A 128 -25.10 -11.90 -5.11
N LYS A 129 -24.78 -11.74 -6.39
CA LYS A 129 -25.12 -12.69 -7.47
C LYS A 129 -23.92 -13.46 -7.99
N SER A 130 -22.70 -12.97 -7.78
CA SER A 130 -21.49 -13.63 -8.25
C SER A 130 -20.43 -13.80 -7.15
N PRO A 131 -19.66 -14.90 -7.19
CA PRO A 131 -18.51 -15.08 -6.32
C PRO A 131 -17.49 -13.97 -6.55
N PHE A 132 -16.69 -13.68 -5.52
CA PHE A 132 -15.69 -12.60 -5.60
C PHE A 132 -14.63 -12.87 -6.69
N THR A 133 -14.40 -14.12 -7.07
CA THR A 133 -13.41 -14.53 -8.08
C THR A 133 -13.72 -13.98 -9.46
N GLU A 134 -14.98 -13.77 -9.80
CA GLU A 134 -15.39 -13.13 -11.07
C GLU A 134 -15.18 -11.61 -11.07
N ARG A 135 -14.89 -11.05 -9.90
CA ARG A 135 -14.76 -9.61 -9.64
C ARG A 135 -13.38 -9.26 -9.06
N ALA A 136 -12.46 -10.21 -9.06
CA ALA A 136 -11.08 -10.05 -8.63
C ALA A 136 -10.18 -10.16 -9.84
N TRP A 137 -9.20 -9.28 -9.94
CA TRP A 137 -8.19 -9.33 -10.98
C TRP A 137 -6.88 -9.85 -10.36
N GLN A 138 -6.01 -10.41 -11.19
CA GLN A 138 -4.64 -10.67 -10.79
C GLN A 138 -3.82 -9.41 -11.08
N SER A 139 -2.75 -9.18 -10.32
CA SER A 139 -1.82 -8.07 -10.60
C SER A 139 -1.13 -8.21 -11.96
N THR A 140 -1.11 -9.42 -12.52
CA THR A 140 -0.62 -9.75 -13.87
C THR A 140 -1.67 -9.54 -14.97
N HIS A 141 -2.84 -8.97 -14.66
CA HIS A 141 -3.84 -8.69 -15.68
C HIS A 141 -3.33 -7.56 -16.60
N PRO A 142 -3.49 -7.66 -17.94
CA PRO A 142 -2.90 -6.70 -18.89
C PRO A 142 -3.23 -5.24 -18.63
N ALA A 143 -4.46 -4.96 -18.15
CA ALA A 143 -4.86 -3.60 -17.77
C ALA A 143 -4.00 -3.03 -16.62
N PHE A 144 -3.66 -3.85 -15.62
CA PHE A 144 -2.81 -3.43 -14.51
C PHE A 144 -1.36 -3.24 -14.95
N GLU A 145 -0.83 -4.13 -15.78
CA GLU A 145 0.53 -4.01 -16.31
C GLU A 145 0.69 -2.73 -17.13
N MET A 146 -0.27 -2.42 -18.01
CA MET A 146 -0.28 -1.21 -18.80
C MET A 146 -0.32 0.06 -17.93
N MET A 147 -1.23 0.13 -16.94
CA MET A 147 -1.28 1.27 -16.01
C MET A 147 0.02 1.45 -15.22
N THR A 148 0.64 0.34 -14.80
CA THR A 148 1.90 0.37 -14.04
C THR A 148 3.06 0.85 -14.91
N GLN A 149 3.10 0.42 -16.17
CA GLN A 149 4.11 0.86 -17.13
C GLN A 149 3.98 2.35 -17.44
N GLU A 150 2.75 2.83 -17.71
CA GLU A 150 2.48 4.25 -17.94
C GLU A 150 2.89 5.10 -16.72
N ALA A 151 2.54 4.66 -15.51
CA ALA A 151 2.93 5.35 -14.29
C ALA A 151 4.46 5.40 -14.12
N ARG A 152 5.16 4.30 -14.44
CA ARG A 152 6.63 4.24 -14.40
C ARG A 152 7.27 5.23 -15.36
N GLU A 153 6.75 5.32 -16.58
CA GLU A 153 7.25 6.26 -17.60
C GLU A 153 7.05 7.71 -17.18
N LYS A 154 5.87 8.05 -16.64
CA LYS A 154 5.58 9.39 -16.12
C LYS A 154 6.50 9.77 -14.96
N LEU A 155 6.64 8.88 -13.98
CA LEU A 155 7.51 9.11 -12.80
C LEU A 155 9.00 9.19 -13.17
N ALA A 156 9.43 8.51 -14.24
CA ALA A 156 10.81 8.61 -14.73
C ALA A 156 11.10 9.96 -15.39
N GLN A 157 10.08 10.59 -16.01
CA GLN A 157 10.19 11.93 -16.60
C GLN A 157 10.09 13.02 -15.54
N ASP A 158 9.12 12.90 -14.64
CA ASP A 158 8.90 13.83 -13.55
C ASP A 158 8.38 13.08 -12.31
N PRO A 159 9.22 12.94 -11.25
CA PRO A 159 8.82 12.31 -10.00
C PRO A 159 7.60 12.94 -9.33
N ASP A 160 7.31 14.21 -9.63
CA ASP A 160 6.22 14.99 -9.05
C ASP A 160 5.05 15.19 -10.05
N CYS A 161 5.00 14.44 -11.16
CA CYS A 161 3.97 14.59 -12.20
C CYS A 161 2.52 14.41 -11.72
N TYR A 162 2.31 13.80 -10.56
CA TYR A 162 1.00 13.61 -9.93
C TYR A 162 0.71 14.62 -8.82
N ALA A 163 1.65 15.49 -8.48
CA ALA A 163 1.42 16.58 -7.54
C ALA A 163 0.43 17.57 -8.18
N LYS A 164 -0.68 17.84 -7.50
CA LYS A 164 -1.55 18.95 -7.92
C LYS A 164 -0.81 20.26 -7.66
N PRO A 165 -0.85 21.24 -8.58
CA PRO A 165 -0.36 22.57 -8.29
C PRO A 165 -1.15 23.11 -7.09
N GLY A 166 -0.49 23.30 -5.95
CA GLY A 166 -1.10 23.94 -4.80
C GLY A 166 -1.64 25.32 -5.20
N ARG A 167 -2.81 25.71 -4.68
CA ARG A 167 -3.26 27.09 -4.80
C ARG A 167 -2.20 27.99 -4.18
N ARG A 168 -1.46 28.73 -5.01
CA ARG A 168 -0.63 29.86 -4.56
C ARG A 168 -1.54 31.06 -4.35
N ASP A 169 -2.48 30.99 -3.44
CA ASP A 169 -3.28 32.15 -3.04
C ASP A 169 -3.31 32.22 -1.51
N ALA A 170 -2.33 32.96 -0.99
CA ALA A 170 -2.40 33.64 0.30
C ALA A 170 -2.13 35.13 0.03
#